data_AF-U1NN86-F1
#
_entry.id   AF-U1NN86-F1
#
_cell.length_a   1.000
_cell.length_b   1.000
_cell.length_c   1.000
_cell.angle_alpha   90.00
_cell.angle_beta   90.00
_cell.angle_gamma   90.00
#
_symmetry.space_group_name_H-M   'P 1'
#
loop_
_entity.id
_entity.type
_entity.pdbx_description
1 polymer ?
#
loop_
_entity_poly.entity_id
_entity_poly.type
_entity_poly.pdbx_seq_one_letter_code
_entity_poly.pdbx_strand_id
1 'polypeptide(L)'
;MLNTENRGQVGIGTLIVFIAMVLVAAIAAGVLINTAGLLQAQAQQTGQETTSEVSDLIQVGKIVGYEYKDDLDQTSLEGNQKIEVLNASFRLAAGSDAINLSKASYTLSSGSNATVI
;
A
#
# COMPACT_ATOMS: atom_id res chain seq x y z
N MET A 1 58.94 -48.23 -9.89
CA MET A 1 57.58 -48.85 -9.96
C MET A 1 56.99 -48.61 -8.57
N LEU A 2 56.23 -47.56 -8.27
CA LEU A 2 54.79 -47.35 -8.53
C LEU A 2 54.45 -45.87 -8.21
N ASN A 3 54.38 -44.99 -9.21
CA ASN A 3 53.95 -43.57 -9.02
C ASN A 3 52.48 -43.34 -9.42
N THR A 4 51.77 -44.41 -9.77
CA THR A 4 50.39 -44.37 -10.27
C THR A 4 49.37 -44.31 -9.13
N GLU A 5 49.64 -44.95 -7.97
CA GLU A 5 48.75 -44.92 -6.80
C GLU A 5 48.59 -43.50 -6.24
N ASN A 6 49.68 -42.73 -6.11
CA ASN A 6 49.62 -41.33 -5.67
C ASN A 6 48.81 -40.45 -6.63
N ARG A 7 48.88 -40.70 -7.95
CA ARG A 7 48.10 -39.95 -8.95
C ARG A 7 46.62 -40.35 -8.94
N GLY A 8 46.33 -41.63 -8.73
CA GLY A 8 44.96 -42.14 -8.55
C GLY A 8 44.29 -41.56 -7.30
N GLN A 9 45.03 -41.48 -6.18
CA GLN A 9 44.54 -40.89 -4.94
C GLN A 9 44.23 -39.39 -5.09
N VAL A 10 45.10 -38.63 -5.76
CA VAL A 10 44.83 -37.20 -6.06
C VAL A 10 43.61 -37.05 -6.97
N GLY A 11 43.46 -37.90 -7.98
CA GLY A 11 42.29 -37.89 -8.88
C GLY A 11 40.96 -38.21 -8.17
N ILE A 12 40.98 -39.12 -7.20
CA ILE A 12 39.80 -39.39 -6.37
C ILE A 12 39.50 -38.18 -5.47
N GLY A 13 40.53 -37.56 -4.89
CA GLY A 13 40.39 -36.34 -4.08
C GLY A 13 39.77 -35.17 -4.84
N THR A 14 40.17 -34.95 -6.10
CA THR A 14 39.59 -33.89 -6.93
C THR A 14 38.13 -34.16 -7.32
N LEU A 15 37.77 -35.41 -7.59
CA LEU A 15 36.37 -35.78 -7.88
C LEU A 15 35.46 -35.59 -6.66
N ILE A 16 35.94 -35.91 -5.46
CA ILE A 16 35.18 -35.70 -4.22
C ILE A 16 34.90 -34.20 -4.01
N VAL A 17 35.93 -33.34 -4.16
CA VAL A 17 35.76 -31.89 -4.03
C VAL A 17 34.85 -31.32 -5.11
N PHE A 18 34.94 -31.83 -6.33
CA PHE A 18 34.07 -31.41 -7.44
C PHE A 18 32.60 -31.68 -7.12
N ILE A 19 32.27 -32.89 -6.66
CA ILE A 19 30.90 -33.25 -6.28
C ILE A 19 30.44 -32.38 -5.10
N ALA A 20 31.28 -32.21 -4.09
CA ALA A 20 30.96 -31.37 -2.94
C ALA A 20 30.67 -29.91 -3.35
N MET A 21 31.47 -29.34 -4.24
CA MET A 21 31.27 -27.98 -4.75
C MET A 21 29.95 -27.85 -5.52
N VAL A 22 29.62 -28.84 -6.35
CA VAL A 22 28.36 -28.84 -7.12
C VAL A 22 27.15 -28.91 -6.18
N LEU A 23 27.20 -29.71 -5.11
CA LEU A 23 26.11 -29.79 -4.12
C LEU A 23 25.92 -28.46 -3.37
N VAL A 24 27.00 -27.80 -2.95
CA VAL A 24 26.91 -26.48 -2.30
C VAL A 24 26.35 -25.43 -3.27
N ALA A 25 26.79 -25.44 -4.53
CA ALA A 25 26.28 -24.53 -5.55
C ALA A 25 24.77 -24.71 -5.80
N ALA A 26 24.27 -25.95 -5.79
CA ALA A 26 22.84 -26.24 -5.96
C ALA A 26 22.01 -25.68 -4.79
N ILE A 27 22.46 -25.85 -3.54
CA ILE A 27 21.76 -25.30 -2.36
C ILE A 27 21.79 -23.76 -2.40
N ALA A 28 22.94 -23.17 -2.71
CA ALA A 28 23.09 -21.72 -2.81
C ALA A 28 22.18 -21.13 -3.89
N ALA A 29 22.09 -21.76 -5.07
CA ALA A 29 21.17 -21.36 -6.13
C ALA A 29 19.71 -21.44 -5.69
N GLY A 30 19.32 -22.49 -4.97
CA GLY A 30 17.96 -22.62 -4.42
C GLY A 30 17.59 -21.47 -3.48
N VAL A 31 18.51 -21.08 -2.58
CA VAL A 31 18.31 -19.94 -1.67
C VAL A 31 18.22 -18.62 -2.43
N LEU A 32 19.08 -18.41 -3.44
CA LEU A 32 19.05 -17.20 -4.25
C LEU A 32 17.74 -17.07 -5.03
N ILE A 33 17.24 -18.16 -5.63
CA ILE A 33 15.97 -18.16 -6.37
C ILE A 33 14.80 -17.86 -5.43
N ASN A 34 14.75 -18.51 -4.25
CA ASN A 34 13.69 -18.29 -3.28
C ASN A 34 13.67 -16.83 -2.79
N THR A 35 14.85 -16.27 -2.52
CA THR A 35 14.99 -14.88 -2.07
C THR A 35 14.58 -13.91 -3.18
N ALA A 36 15.01 -14.15 -4.42
CA ALA A 36 14.60 -13.34 -5.57
C ALA A 36 13.09 -13.39 -5.80
N GLY A 37 12.47 -14.57 -5.66
CA GLY A 37 11.02 -14.74 -5.78
C GLY A 37 10.24 -13.97 -4.71
N LEU A 38 10.68 -14.05 -3.45
CA LEU A 38 10.06 -13.29 -2.35
C LEU A 38 10.19 -11.78 -2.58
N LEU A 39 11.37 -11.30 -2.94
CA LEU A 39 11.60 -9.88 -3.24
C LEU A 39 10.79 -9.41 -4.45
N GLN A 40 10.63 -10.25 -5.47
CA GLN A 40 9.80 -9.93 -6.64
C GLN A 40 8.32 -9.82 -6.26
N ALA A 41 7.80 -10.76 -5.47
CA ALA A 41 6.42 -10.71 -4.99
C ALA A 41 6.18 -9.46 -4.12
N GLN A 42 7.12 -9.15 -3.23
CA GLN A 42 7.06 -7.95 -2.41
C GLN A 42 7.12 -6.67 -3.27
N ALA A 43 8.03 -6.59 -4.24
CA ALA A 43 8.15 -5.45 -5.14
C ALA A 43 6.89 -5.24 -5.98
N GLN A 44 6.26 -6.33 -6.44
CA GLN A 44 5.00 -6.27 -7.16
C GLN A 44 3.86 -5.78 -6.26
N GLN A 45 3.75 -6.31 -5.03
CA GLN A 45 2.74 -5.87 -4.08
C GLN A 45 2.91 -4.39 -3.74
N THR A 46 4.12 -3.94 -3.41
CA THR A 46 4.40 -2.53 -3.15
C THR A 46 4.12 -1.67 -4.38
N GLY A 47 4.44 -2.13 -5.58
CA GLY A 47 4.12 -1.41 -6.82
C GLY A 47 2.61 -1.24 -7.03
N GLN A 48 1.82 -2.27 -6.73
CA GLN A 48 0.36 -2.19 -6.79
C GLN A 48 -0.18 -1.24 -5.71
N GLU A 49 0.27 -1.39 -4.46
CA GLU A 49 -0.16 -0.56 -3.32
C GLU A 49 0.19 0.92 -3.55
N THR A 50 1.40 1.24 -4.02
CA THR A 50 1.78 2.62 -4.34
C THR A 50 1.01 3.17 -5.53
N THR A 51 0.68 2.34 -6.53
CA THR A 51 -0.15 2.78 -7.65
C THR A 51 -1.55 3.14 -7.17
N SER A 52 -2.18 2.27 -6.37
CA SER A 52 -3.47 2.53 -5.74
C SER A 52 -3.40 3.75 -4.82
N GLU A 53 -2.34 3.93 -4.03
CA GLU A 53 -2.19 5.07 -3.13
C GLU A 53 -2.17 6.43 -3.87
N VAL A 54 -1.61 6.48 -5.09
CA VAL A 54 -1.60 7.71 -5.89
C VAL A 54 -2.79 7.84 -6.85
N SER A 55 -3.40 6.74 -7.28
CA SER A 55 -4.56 6.74 -8.18
C SER A 55 -5.87 6.92 -7.43
N ASP A 56 -5.97 6.38 -6.21
CA ASP A 56 -7.21 6.33 -5.43
C ASP A 56 -7.47 7.63 -4.70
N LEU A 57 -7.86 8.63 -5.49
CA LEU A 57 -8.16 9.97 -5.02
C LEU A 57 -9.67 10.20 -4.96
N ILE A 58 -10.13 10.79 -3.86
CA ILE A 58 -11.48 11.33 -3.73
C ILE A 58 -11.43 12.83 -4.02
N GLN A 59 -12.32 13.30 -4.89
CA GLN A 59 -12.50 14.71 -5.19
C GLN A 59 -13.78 15.24 -4.54
N VAL A 60 -13.65 16.40 -3.89
CA VAL A 60 -14.81 17.13 -3.37
C VAL A 60 -15.50 17.86 -4.53
N GLY A 61 -16.77 17.55 -4.77
CA GLY A 61 -17.55 18.13 -5.85
C GLY A 61 -18.21 19.45 -5.45
N LYS A 62 -19.16 19.37 -4.51
CA LYS A 62 -19.92 20.53 -4.03
C LYS A 62 -20.15 20.42 -2.54
N ILE A 63 -19.97 21.53 -1.84
CA ILE A 63 -20.32 21.68 -0.42
C ILE A 63 -21.47 22.69 -0.33
N VAL A 64 -22.55 22.30 0.34
CA VAL A 64 -23.72 23.16 0.59
C VAL A 64 -24.00 23.16 2.09
N GLY A 65 -24.09 24.35 2.67
CA GLY A 65 -24.53 24.53 4.05
C GLY A 65 -26.01 24.88 4.10
N TYR A 66 -26.75 24.26 5.02
CA TYR A 66 -28.12 24.61 5.36
C TYR A 66 -28.17 25.17 6.77
N GLU A 67 -28.99 26.20 6.93
CA GLU A 67 -29.41 26.68 8.24
C GLU A 67 -30.63 25.84 8.68
N TYR A 68 -30.61 25.33 9.89
CA TYR A 68 -31.77 24.64 10.45
C TYR A 68 -32.67 25.70 11.12
N LYS A 69 -33.98 25.65 10.84
CA LYS A 69 -34.97 26.48 11.55
C LYS A 69 -35.62 25.60 12.61
N ASP A 70 -35.44 25.95 13.88
CA ASP A 70 -36.07 25.27 15.02
C ASP A 70 -37.51 25.76 15.29
N ASP A 71 -37.87 26.95 14.78
CA ASP A 71 -39.17 27.57 15.02
C ASP A 71 -39.95 27.79 13.70
N LEU A 72 -41.15 27.20 13.62
CA LEU A 72 -42.08 27.28 12.48
C LEU A 72 -43.05 28.49 12.58
N ASP A 73 -43.09 29.18 13.73
CA ASP A 73 -44.08 30.24 14.00
C ASP A 73 -43.60 31.67 13.67
N GLN A 74 -42.32 31.85 13.30
CA GLN A 74 -41.80 33.17 12.91
C GLN A 74 -41.80 33.39 11.39
N THR A 75 -42.65 34.33 10.95
CA THR A 75 -42.77 34.83 9.57
C THR A 75 -41.64 35.80 9.16
N SER A 76 -40.67 36.08 10.03
CA SER A 76 -39.50 36.91 9.71
C SER A 76 -38.38 36.04 9.15
N LEU A 77 -37.83 36.46 8.01
CA LEU A 77 -36.70 35.80 7.31
C LEU A 77 -35.35 35.99 8.03
N GLU A 78 -35.35 36.10 9.35
CA GLU A 78 -34.12 36.18 10.14
C GLU A 78 -33.58 34.75 10.29
N GLY A 79 -32.62 34.39 9.44
CA GLY A 79 -31.87 33.15 9.58
C GLY A 79 -31.04 33.16 10.86
N ASN A 80 -30.74 31.99 11.44
CA ASN A 80 -29.90 31.84 12.64
C ASN A 80 -28.44 32.31 12.39
N GLN A 81 -28.10 32.72 11.17
CA GLN A 81 -26.75 33.13 10.73
C GLN A 81 -25.68 32.05 11.04
N LYS A 82 -26.13 30.81 11.23
CA LYS A 82 -25.32 29.64 11.61
C LYS A 82 -25.61 28.50 10.65
N ILE A 83 -24.54 27.92 10.13
CA ILE A 83 -24.63 26.70 9.32
C ILE A 83 -24.71 25.52 10.30
N GLU A 84 -25.84 24.82 10.32
CA GLU A 84 -26.08 23.70 11.24
C GLU A 84 -25.94 22.34 10.52
N VAL A 85 -26.21 22.30 9.22
CA VAL A 85 -26.08 21.09 8.41
C VAL A 85 -25.16 21.37 7.23
N LEU A 86 -24.15 20.51 7.05
CA LEU A 86 -23.28 20.56 5.87
C LEU A 86 -23.52 19.32 5.02
N ASN A 87 -23.85 19.54 3.74
CA ASN A 87 -23.91 18.49 2.73
C ASN A 87 -22.72 18.62 1.80
N ALA A 88 -21.77 17.71 1.92
CA ALA A 88 -20.64 17.58 1.02
C ALA A 88 -20.86 16.40 0.07
N SER A 89 -20.78 16.68 -1.23
CA SER A 89 -20.82 15.67 -2.28
C SER A 89 -19.40 15.33 -2.72
N PHE A 90 -19.07 14.05 -2.64
CA PHE A 90 -17.77 13.51 -3.05
C PHE A 90 -17.91 12.69 -4.32
N ARG A 91 -16.88 12.69 -5.14
CA ARG A 91 -16.77 11.85 -6.33
C ARG A 91 -15.39 11.21 -6.38
N LEU A 92 -15.33 10.07 -7.04
CA LEU A 92 -14.08 9.39 -7.31
C LEU A 92 -13.32 10.11 -8.44
N ALA A 93 -12.00 10.25 -8.30
CA ALA A 93 -11.17 10.80 -9.36
C ALA A 93 -11.12 9.83 -10.57
N ALA A 94 -10.75 10.35 -11.74
CA ALA A 94 -10.61 9.50 -12.92
C ALA A 94 -9.47 8.49 -12.72
N GLY A 95 -9.74 7.20 -12.93
CA GLY A 95 -8.76 6.12 -12.74
C GLY A 95 -8.59 5.64 -11.31
N SER A 96 -9.40 6.13 -10.37
CA SER A 96 -9.46 5.60 -9.01
C SER A 96 -10.40 4.38 -8.94
N ASP A 97 -10.00 3.41 -8.13
CA ASP A 97 -10.81 2.25 -7.80
C ASP A 97 -11.79 2.54 -6.65
N ALA A 98 -12.69 1.61 -6.35
CA ALA A 98 -13.69 1.79 -5.31
C ALA A 98 -13.04 1.99 -3.92
N ILE A 99 -13.24 3.18 -3.34
CA ILE A 99 -12.72 3.52 -2.00
C ILE A 99 -13.77 3.22 -0.92
N ASN A 100 -13.34 2.61 0.19
CA ASN A 100 -14.20 2.38 1.34
C ASN A 100 -14.19 3.59 2.29
N LEU A 101 -15.32 4.30 2.40
CA LEU A 101 -15.44 5.49 3.24
C LEU A 101 -15.65 5.18 4.74
N SER A 102 -15.81 3.92 5.14
CA SER A 102 -16.10 3.56 6.54
C SER A 102 -14.94 3.85 7.50
N LYS A 103 -13.73 4.00 6.98
CA LYS A 103 -12.51 4.38 7.74
C LYS A 103 -12.03 5.80 7.43
N ALA A 104 -12.78 6.55 6.62
CA ALA A 104 -12.42 7.92 6.30
C ALA A 104 -12.66 8.81 7.52
N SER A 105 -11.68 9.65 7.86
CA SER A 105 -11.85 10.74 8.82
C SER A 105 -12.04 12.06 8.09
N TYR A 106 -12.79 12.98 8.68
CA TYR A 106 -12.99 14.30 8.12
C TYR A 106 -12.74 15.37 9.17
N THR A 107 -12.01 16.40 8.77
CA THR A 107 -11.66 17.53 9.63
C THR A 107 -12.40 18.76 9.14
N LEU A 108 -13.20 19.37 10.03
CA LEU A 108 -13.81 20.67 9.78
C LEU A 108 -13.14 21.71 10.67
N SER A 109 -12.80 22.85 10.09
CA SER A 109 -12.22 23.99 10.79
C SER A 109 -13.07 25.22 10.54
N SER A 110 -13.45 25.92 11.60
CA SER A 110 -14.17 27.19 11.56
C SER A 110 -13.49 28.19 12.49
N GLY A 111 -12.88 29.24 11.93
CA GLY A 111 -12.10 30.21 12.68
C GLY A 111 -10.88 29.57 13.37
N SER A 112 -10.77 29.75 14.70
CA SER A 112 -9.66 29.23 15.51
C SER A 112 -9.86 27.80 16.05
N ASN A 113 -10.99 27.15 15.75
CA ASN A 113 -11.31 25.82 16.24
C ASN A 113 -11.39 24.82 15.09
N ALA A 114 -10.65 23.72 15.22
CA ALA A 114 -10.73 22.56 14.33
C ALA A 114 -11.19 21.34 15.12
N THR A 115 -12.09 20.55 14.55
CA THR A 115 -12.53 19.27 15.11
C THR A 115 -12.36 18.19 14.05
N VAL A 116 -11.73 17.09 14.46
CA VAL A 116 -11.58 15.88 13.66
C VAL A 116 -12.62 14.89 14.15
N ILE A 117 -13.40 14.32 13.24
CA ILE A 117 -14.43 13.30 13.51
C ILE A 117 -14.10 12.05 12.71
#